data_AF-A0A8J3CIY4-F1
#
_entry.id   AF-A0A8J3CIY4-F1
#
_cell.length_a   1.000
_cell.length_b   1.000
_cell.length_c   1.000
_cell.angle_alpha   90.00
_cell.angle_beta   90.00
_cell.angle_gamma   90.00
#
_symmetry.space_group_name_H-M   'P 1'
#
loop_
_entity.id
_entity.type
_entity.pdbx_description
1 polymer ?
#
loop_
_entity_poly.entity_id
_entity_poly.type
_entity_poly.pdbx_seq_one_letter_code
_entity_poly.pdbx_strand_id
1 'polypeptide(L)' 'MGLDQWSRTEELLTYVVEEIRNLRAVTIAAHSERGRVPRVQPLPRPKTALERLEEREAMEIHRSIVRQVLPNRG' A
#
# COMPACT_ATOMS: atom_id res chain seq x y z
N MET A 1 0.18 17.42 -14.86
CA MET A 1 -1.21 16.98 -14.74
C MET A 1 -1.72 17.48 -13.42
N GLY A 2 -2.71 18.37 -13.43
CA GLY A 2 -3.27 18.99 -12.23
C GLY A 2 -4.33 18.10 -11.56
N LEU A 3 -4.69 18.44 -10.31
CA LEU A 3 -5.72 17.78 -9.50
C LEU A 3 -7.10 17.73 -10.19
N ASP A 4 -7.33 18.63 -11.13
CA ASP A 4 -8.55 18.83 -11.93
C ASP A 4 -8.76 17.77 -13.02
N GLN A 5 -7.74 16.97 -13.34
CA GLN A 5 -7.80 15.98 -14.44
C GLN A 5 -8.19 14.57 -13.98
N TRP A 6 -8.40 14.35 -12.69
CA TRP A 6 -8.77 13.04 -12.16
C TRP A 6 -10.27 12.94 -11.93
N SER A 7 -10.92 12.00 -12.60
CA SER A 7 -12.29 11.62 -12.26
C SER A 7 -12.30 10.73 -11.00
N ARG A 8 -13.37 10.81 -10.20
CA ARG A 8 -13.58 9.89 -9.05
C ARG A 8 -13.49 8.41 -9.46
N THR A 9 -13.88 8.09 -10.69
CA THR A 9 -13.82 6.73 -11.22
C THR A 9 -12.37 6.29 -11.46
N GLU A 10 -11.51 7.16 -11.98
CA GLU A 10 -10.08 6.87 -12.14
C GLU A 10 -9.36 6.76 -10.80
N GLU A 11 -9.73 7.58 -9.81
CA GLU A 11 -9.24 7.45 -8.43
C GLU A 11 -9.58 6.08 -7.85
N LEU A 12 -10.85 5.67 -7.95
CA LEU A 12 -11.32 4.37 -7.45
C LEU A 12 -10.63 3.20 -8.16
N LEU A 13 -10.54 3.23 -9.49
CA LEU A 13 -9.88 2.18 -10.27
C LEU A 13 -8.39 2.09 -9.92
N THR A 14 -7.73 3.23 -9.76
CA THR A 14 -6.32 3.29 -9.35
C THR A 14 -6.14 2.68 -7.96
N TYR A 15 -7.01 3.03 -7.01
CA TYR A 15 -7.00 2.45 -5.67
C TYR A 15 -7.15 0.91 -5.71
N VAL A 16 -8.12 0.40 -6.46
CA VAL A 16 -8.34 -1.05 -6.61
C VAL A 16 -7.11 -1.73 -7.23
N VAL A 17 -6.50 -1.13 -8.25
CA VAL A 17 -5.29 -1.68 -8.89
C VAL A 17 -4.10 -1.69 -7.92
N GLU A 18 -3.94 -0.65 -7.10
CA GLU A 18 -2.88 -0.59 -6.07
C GLU A 18 -3.08 -1.67 -5.00
N GLU A 19 -4.31 -1.86 -4.51
CA GLU A 19 -4.63 -2.92 -3.54
C GLU A 19 -4.38 -4.33 -4.11
N ILE A 20 -4.77 -4.58 -5.37
CA ILE A 20 -4.48 -5.86 -6.03
C ILE A 20 -2.97 -6.09 -6.15
N ARG A 21 -2.19 -5.05 -6.49
CA ARG A 21 -0.73 -5.16 -6.58
C ARG A 21 -0.09 -5.41 -5.22
N ASN A 22 -0.59 -4.76 -4.16
CA ASN A 22 -0.14 -5.00 -2.79
C ASN A 22 -0.43 -6.42 -2.35
N LEU A 23 -1.65 -6.92 -2.59
CA LEU A 23 -2.04 -8.27 -2.27
C LEU A 23 -1.14 -9.29 -2.99
N ARG A 24 -0.92 -9.09 -4.30
CA ARG A 24 0.02 -9.92 -5.09
C ARG A 24 1.44 -9.90 -4.51
N ALA A 25 1.93 -8.72 -4.13
CA ALA A 25 3.28 -8.59 -3.55
C ALA A 25 3.40 -9.32 -2.21
N VAL A 26 2.37 -9.25 -1.36
CA VAL A 26 2.29 -10.00 -0.08
C VAL A 26 2.23 -11.50 -0.33
N THR A 27 1.40 -11.96 -1.27
CA THR A 27 1.33 -13.38 -1.62
C THR A 27 2.67 -13.90 -2.12
N ILE A 28 3.35 -13.16 -2.99
CA ILE A 28 4.69 -13.52 -3.46
C ILE A 28 5.68 -13.55 -2.30
N ALA A 29 5.65 -12.55 -1.41
CA ALA A 29 6.53 -12.49 -0.26
C ALA A 29 6.34 -13.69 0.70
N ALA A 30 5.09 -14.09 0.94
CA ALA A 30 4.75 -15.23 1.79
C ALA A 30 5.26 -16.58 1.25
N HIS A 31 5.35 -16.72 -0.07
CA HIS A 31 5.77 -17.96 -0.75
C HIS A 31 7.21 -17.90 -1.29
N SER A 32 7.90 -16.77 -1.13
CA SER A 32 9.27 -16.59 -1.61
C SER A 32 10.26 -17.13 -0.58
N GLU A 33 11.04 -18.14 -0.94
CA GLU A 33 12.13 -18.71 -0.11
C GLU A 33 13.16 -17.66 0.35
N ARG A 34 13.34 -16.56 -0.39
CA ARG A 34 14.28 -15.47 -0.08
C ARG A 34 13.65 -14.19 0.48
N GLY A 35 12.36 -14.22 0.84
CA GLY A 35 11.63 -13.04 1.35
C GLY A 35 11.63 -11.80 0.42
N ARG A 36 11.87 -11.94 -0.89
CA ARG A 36 11.94 -10.80 -1.81
C ARG A 36 10.54 -10.28 -2.13
N VAL A 37 10.15 -9.18 -1.51
CA VAL A 37 8.93 -8.44 -1.83
C VAL A 37 9.13 -7.67 -3.15
N PRO A 38 8.31 -7.90 -4.19
CA PRO A 38 8.31 -7.05 -5.37
C PRO A 38 7.96 -5.61 -4.96
N ARG A 39 8.78 -4.63 -5.33
CA ARG A 39 8.45 -3.23 -5.10
C ARG A 39 7.28 -2.84 -6.00
N VAL A 40 6.10 -2.67 -5.41
CA VAL A 40 4.95 -2.09 -6.08
C VAL A 40 5.23 -0.60 -6.25
N GLN A 41 5.41 -0.14 -7.48
CA GLN A 41 5.49 1.28 -7.76
C GLN A 41 4.07 1.86 -7.71
N PRO A 42 3.82 2.88 -6.86
CA PRO A 42 2.53 3.54 -6.83
C PRO A 42 2.26 4.23 -8.16
N LEU A 43 1.00 4.22 -8.59
CA LEU A 43 0.60 4.96 -9.78
C LEU A 43 0.64 6.46 -9.47
N PRO A 44 0.97 7.31 -10.46
CA PRO A 44 1.05 8.76 -10.24
C PRO A 44 -0.36 9.34 -10.06
N ARG A 45 -0.90 9.23 -8.84
CA ARG A 45 -2.16 9.88 -8.42
C ARG A 45 -1.88 11.16 -7.65
N PRO A 46 -2.70 12.22 -7.79
CA PRO A 46 -2.54 13.43 -7.02
C PRO A 46 -3.06 13.18 -5.59
N LYS A 47 -2.25 12.49 -4.76
CA LYS A 47 -2.61 12.28 -3.35
C LYS A 47 -2.64 13.62 -2.64
N THR A 48 -3.79 13.94 -2.06
CA THR A 48 -3.94 15.06 -1.15
C THR A 48 -3.00 14.87 0.06
N ALA A 49 -2.58 15.96 0.69
CA ALA A 49 -1.69 15.90 1.85
C ALA A 49 -2.31 15.08 3.01
N LEU A 50 -3.64 15.08 3.12
CA LEU A 50 -4.43 14.30 4.07
C LEU A 50 -4.32 12.79 3.83
N GLU A 51 -4.52 12.32 2.60
CA GLU A 51 -4.44 10.87 2.30
C GLU A 51 -3.05 10.28 2.59
N ARG A 52 -1.99 11.06 2.36
CA ARG A 52 -0.62 10.64 2.71
C ARG A 52 -0.41 10.52 4.22
N LEU A 53 -1.15 11.30 5.00
CA LEU A 53 -1.09 11.30 6.45
C LEU A 53 -1.88 10.10 6.99
N GLU A 54 -3.09 9.86 6.48
CA GLU A 54 -3.93 8.70 6.80
C GLU A 54 -3.23 7.36 6.48
N GLU A 55 -2.60 7.24 5.31
CA GLU A 55 -1.80 6.04 4.95
C GLU A 55 -0.64 5.80 5.94
N ARG A 56 -0.03 6.87 6.45
CA ARG A 56 1.06 6.77 7.42
C ARG A 56 0.56 6.26 8.76
N GLU A 57 -0.55 6.81 9.26
CA GLU A 57 -1.17 6.40 10.51
C GLU A 57 -1.64 4.95 10.45
N ALA A 58 -2.30 4.54 9.35
CA ALA A 58 -2.71 3.16 9.13
C ALA A 58 -1.52 2.18 9.15
N MET A 59 -0.39 2.56 8.56
CA MET A 59 0.83 1.75 8.56
C MET A 59 1.46 1.64 9.96
N GLU A 60 1.41 2.70 10.78
CA GLU A 60 1.87 2.67 12.17
C GLU A 60 1.02 1.74 13.03
N ILE A 61 -0.31 1.81 12.90
CA ILE A 61 -1.24 0.91 13.57
C ILE A 61 -0.98 -0.54 13.15
N HIS A 62 -0.83 -0.79 11.85
CA HIS A 62 -0.51 -2.12 11.35
C HIS A 62 0.79 -2.67 11.96
N ARG A 63 1.85 -1.86 12.00
CA ARG A 63 3.14 -2.25 12.62
C ARG A 63 3.01 -2.54 14.10
N SER A 64 2.20 -1.78 14.84
CA SER A 64 1.98 -2.01 16.27
C SER A 64 1.28 -3.33 16.52
N ILE A 65 0.23 -3.64 15.74
CA ILE A 65 -0.49 -4.92 15.80
C ILE A 65 0.43 -6.09 15.44
N VAL A 66 1.19 -5.99 14.35
CA VAL A 66 2.10 -7.06 13.92
C VAL A 66 3.17 -7.33 14.98
N ARG A 67 3.72 -6.32 15.64
CA ARG A 67 4.67 -6.50 16.75
C ARG A 67 4.07 -7.25 17.94
N GLN A 68 2.81 -6.97 18.27
CA GLN A 68 2.12 -7.65 19.37
C GLN A 68 1.85 -9.12 19.06
N VAL A 69 1.48 -9.43 17.81
CA VAL A 69 1.08 -10.79 17.38
C VAL A 69 2.27 -11.66 16.94
N LEU A 70 3.34 -11.06 16.41
CA LEU A 70 4.53 -11.75 15.90
C LEU A 70 5.83 -11.13 16.46
N PRO A 71 6.16 -11.39 17.74
CA PRO A 71 7.26 -10.70 18.44
C PRO A 71 8.67 -11.02 17.92
N ASN A 72 8.87 -12.11 17.16
CA ASN A 72 10.19 -12.61 16.76
C ASN A 72 10.61 -12.33 15.29
N ARG A 73 9.91 -11.47 14.54
CA ARG A 73 10.37 -11.04 13.21
C ARG A 73 11.06 -9.67 13.32
N GLY A 74 12.35 -9.72 13.68
CA GLY A 74 13.32 -8.62 13.56
C GLY A 74 14.29 -8.89 12.42
#